data_AF-A0A2V8IX86-F1
#
_entry.id   AF-A0A2V8IX86-F1
#
_cell.length_a   1.000
_cell.length_b   1.000
_cell.length_c   1.000
_cell.angle_alpha   90.00
_cell.angle_beta   90.00
_cell.angle_gamma   90.00
#
_symmetry.space_group_name_H-M   'P 1'
#
loop_
_entity.id
_entity.type
_entity.pdbx_description
1 polymer ?
#
loop_
_entity_poly.entity_id
_entity_poly.type
_entity_poly.pdbx_seq_one_letter_code
_entity_poly.pdbx_strand_id
1 'polypeptide(L)' 'MDVPSAARPKRAPRREERVSRTYRLPLSKLRAAKRALGAATATETIERALDLAVFQRELIDGTRAMLGIEITPPDAER' A
#
# COMPACT_ATOMS: atom_id res chain seq x y z
N MET A 1 -24.11 40.02 -26.91
CA MET A 1 -24.88 38.97 -26.21
C MET A 1 -23.87 37.97 -25.71
N ASP A 2 -23.50 38.07 -24.44
CA ASP A 2 -22.56 37.15 -23.80
C ASP A 2 -23.29 35.89 -23.33
N VAL A 3 -22.79 34.72 -23.74
CA VAL A 3 -23.31 33.43 -23.32
C VAL A 3 -22.56 32.99 -22.05
N PRO A 4 -23.23 32.67 -20.94
CA PRO A 4 -22.53 32.25 -19.73
C PRO A 4 -21.98 30.83 -19.90
N SER A 5 -20.67 30.70 -19.78
CA SER A 5 -19.96 29.42 -19.74
C SER A 5 -20.37 28.63 -18.48
N ALA A 6 -21.00 27.47 -18.68
CA ALA A 6 -21.41 26.60 -17.58
C ALA A 6 -20.18 26.08 -16.82
N ALA A 7 -20.10 26.46 -15.54
CA ALA A 7 -19.02 26.03 -14.66
C ALA A 7 -18.96 24.50 -14.58
N ARG A 8 -17.81 23.94 -14.96
CA ARG A 8 -17.53 22.49 -14.94
C ARG A 8 -17.64 21.99 -13.49
N PRO A 9 -18.41 20.93 -13.20
CA PRO A 9 -18.57 20.45 -11.84
C PRO A 9 -17.24 19.95 -11.28
N LYS A 10 -16.80 20.53 -10.15
CA LYS A 10 -15.65 20.06 -9.38
C LYS A 10 -15.97 18.63 -8.91
N ARG A 11 -15.18 17.65 -9.38
CA ARG A 11 -15.27 16.26 -8.91
C ARG A 11 -15.18 16.25 -7.38
N ALA A 12 -16.23 15.77 -6.72
CA ALA A 12 -16.22 15.58 -5.28
C ALA A 12 -15.05 14.64 -4.90
N PRO A 13 -14.34 14.90 -3.80
CA PRO A 13 -13.31 13.98 -3.32
C PRO A 13 -13.95 12.61 -3.09
N ARG A 14 -13.34 11.55 -3.61
CA ARG A 14 -13.76 10.16 -3.36
C ARG A 14 -13.89 10.01 -1.85
N ARG A 15 -15.13 9.85 -1.38
CA ARG A 15 -15.41 9.59 0.03
C ARG A 15 -14.69 8.29 0.36
N GLU A 16 -13.69 8.34 1.25
CA GLU A 16 -13.03 7.14 1.74
C GLU A 16 -14.10 6.17 2.23
N GLU A 17 -14.14 4.99 1.61
CA GLU A 17 -15.11 3.97 1.96
C GLU A 17 -14.78 3.48 3.38
N ARG A 18 -15.61 3.89 4.33
CA ARG A 18 -15.41 3.53 5.75
C ARG A 18 -15.83 2.09 5.95
N VAL A 19 -14.86 1.20 5.99
CA VAL A 19 -15.06 -0.21 6.33
C VAL A 19 -15.25 -0.36 7.84
N SER A 20 -16.05 -1.36 8.26
CA SER A 20 -16.20 -1.70 9.67
C SER A 20 -14.83 -1.90 10.34
N ARG A 21 -14.59 -1.14 11.41
CA ARG A 21 -13.33 -1.18 12.19
C ARG A 21 -13.19 -2.44 13.04
N THR A 22 -14.26 -3.20 13.23
CA THR A 22 -14.26 -4.37 14.12
C THR A 22 -14.20 -5.66 13.31
N TYR A 23 -13.04 -6.31 13.34
CA TYR A 23 -12.81 -7.59 12.68
C TYR A 23 -12.31 -8.62 13.69
N ARG A 24 -12.88 -9.83 13.68
CA ARG A 24 -12.49 -10.91 14.58
C ARG A 24 -11.31 -11.68 13.98
N LEU A 25 -10.14 -11.55 14.59
CA LEU A 25 -8.94 -12.31 14.25
C LEU A 25 -8.74 -13.48 15.23
N PRO A 26 -8.43 -14.70 14.74
CA PRO A 26 -7.92 -15.75 15.61
C PRO A 26 -6.65 -15.29 16.32
N LEU A 27 -6.59 -15.47 17.64
CA LEU A 27 -5.43 -15.06 18.44
C LEU A 27 -4.13 -15.73 17.97
N SER A 28 -4.22 -16.96 17.46
CA SER A 28 -3.08 -17.69 16.88
C SER A 28 -2.49 -16.98 15.66
N LYS A 29 -3.34 -16.49 14.74
CA LYS A 29 -2.90 -15.71 13.58
C LYS A 29 -2.23 -14.41 14.01
N LEU A 30 -2.82 -13.70 14.98
CA LEU A 30 -2.25 -12.45 15.48
C LEU A 30 -0.89 -12.68 16.15
N ARG A 31 -0.73 -13.73 16.95
CA ARG A 31 0.54 -14.09 17.58
C ARG A 31 1.62 -14.47 16.57
N ALA A 32 1.25 -15.22 15.52
CA ALA A 32 2.18 -15.58 14.45
C ALA A 32 2.67 -14.33 13.71
N ALA A 33 1.75 -13.45 13.31
CA ALA A 33 2.09 -12.20 12.65
C ALA A 33 2.95 -11.28 13.54
N LYS A 34 2.58 -11.12 14.83
CA LYS A 34 3.34 -10.31 15.78
C LYS A 34 4.81 -10.75 15.87
N ARG A 35 5.07 -12.07 15.92
CA ARG A 35 6.43 -12.62 15.94
C ARG A 35 7.16 -12.40 14.63
N ALA A 36 6.52 -12.67 13.51
CA ALA A 36 7.12 -12.50 12.18
C ALA A 36 7.50 -11.03 11.90
N LEU A 37 6.68 -10.08 12.38
CA LEU A 37 6.86 -8.66 12.16
C LEU A 37 7.64 -7.94 13.26
N GLY A 38 8.04 -8.64 14.33
CA GLY A 38 8.72 -8.05 15.48
C GLY A 38 7.94 -6.90 16.13
N ALA A 39 6.61 -6.97 16.12
CA ALA A 39 5.74 -5.89 16.60
C ALA A 39 5.51 -6.01 18.12
N ALA A 40 5.36 -4.88 18.81
CA ALA A 40 5.08 -4.81 20.24
C ALA A 40 3.59 -5.00 20.55
N THR A 41 2.70 -4.51 19.68
CA THR A 41 1.24 -4.52 19.91
C THR A 41 0.45 -5.16 18.75
N ALA A 42 -0.82 -5.49 19.03
CA ALA A 42 -1.74 -5.99 18.00
C ALA A 42 -2.01 -4.95 16.91
N THR A 43 -2.19 -3.68 17.29
CA THR A 43 -2.38 -2.56 16.38
C THR A 43 -1.18 -2.41 15.45
N GLU A 44 0.02 -2.33 16.00
CA GLU A 44 1.27 -2.23 15.22
C GLU A 44 1.46 -3.44 14.29
N THR A 45 1.07 -4.64 14.75
CA THR A 45 1.09 -5.84 13.90
C THR A 45 0.19 -5.67 12.67
N ILE A 46 -1.01 -5.11 12.85
CA ILE A 46 -1.97 -4.90 11.76
C ILE A 46 -1.47 -3.81 10.83
N GLU A 47 -1.02 -2.67 11.35
CA GLU A 47 -0.50 -1.55 10.55
C GLU A 47 0.68 -2.00 9.67
N ARG A 48 1.70 -2.62 10.27
CA ARG A 48 2.85 -3.14 9.51
C ARG A 48 2.46 -4.21 8.49
N ALA A 49 1.52 -5.09 8.82
CA ALA A 49 1.05 -6.09 7.87
C ALA A 49 0.37 -5.46 6.65
N LEU A 50 -0.39 -4.38 6.84
CA LEU A 50 -1.02 -3.63 5.76
C LEU A 50 0.02 -2.91 4.90
N ASP A 51 1.00 -2.25 5.52
CA ASP A 51 2.09 -1.58 4.81
C ASP A 51 2.90 -2.56 3.94
N LEU A 52 3.24 -3.73 4.50
CA LEU A 52 3.95 -4.77 3.76
C LEU A 52 3.14 -5.34 2.59
N ALA A 53 1.82 -5.44 2.71
CA ALA A 53 0.98 -5.90 1.61
C ALA A 53 0.97 -4.92 0.44
N VAL A 54 0.97 -3.62 0.72
CA VAL A 54 1.10 -2.57 -0.30
C VAL A 54 2.50 -2.61 -0.91
N PHE A 55 3.54 -2.64 -0.09
CA PHE A 55 4.93 -2.72 -0.55
C PHE A 55 5.18 -3.94 -1.43
N GLN A 56 4.67 -5.12 -1.05
CA GLN A 56 4.80 -6.34 -1.84
C GLN A 56 4.20 -6.15 -3.24
N ARG A 57 3.06 -5.46 -3.35
CA ARG A 57 2.44 -5.19 -4.64
C ARG A 57 3.30 -4.27 -5.49
N GLU A 58 3.80 -3.18 -4.92
CA GLU A 58 4.66 -2.22 -5.60
C GLU A 58 5.98 -2.86 -6.05
N LEU A 59 6.57 -3.73 -5.22
CA LEU A 59 7.77 -4.49 -5.56
C LEU A 59 7.53 -5.44 -6.74
N ILE A 60 6.40 -6.17 -6.77
CA ILE A 60 6.05 -7.04 -7.90
C ILE A 60 5.85 -6.22 -9.17
N ASP A 61 5.13 -5.11 -9.08
CA ASP A 61 4.84 -4.26 -10.24
C ASP A 61 6.14 -3.60 -10.76
N GLY A 62 7.01 -3.12 -9.88
CA GLY A 62 8.32 -2.57 -10.22
C GLY A 62 9.24 -3.60 -10.85
N THR A 63 9.37 -4.80 -10.26
CA THR A 63 10.21 -5.87 -10.83
C THR A 63 9.72 -6.34 -12.20
N ARG A 64 8.40 -6.38 -12.44
CA ARG A 64 7.84 -6.64 -13.77
C ARG A 64 8.16 -5.53 -14.77
N ALA A 65 8.08 -4.26 -14.34
CA ALA A 65 8.41 -3.13 -15.20
C ALA A 65 9.90 -3.09 -15.57
N MET A 66 10.77 -3.66 -14.74
CA MET A 66 12.21 -3.74 -14.97
C MET A 66 12.65 -4.93 -15.85
N LEU A 67 11.72 -5.77 -16.33
CA LEU A 67 12.06 -6.89 -17.22
C LEU A 67 12.76 -6.39 -18.49
N GLY A 68 13.96 -6.90 -18.75
CA GLY A 68 14.78 -6.50 -19.90
C GLY A 68 15.78 -5.37 -19.62
N ILE A 69 15.82 -4.84 -18.39
CA ILE A 69 16.87 -3.90 -17.96
C ILE A 69 18.06 -4.69 -17.43
N GLU A 70 19.26 -4.47 -18.00
CA GLU A 70 20.51 -4.96 -17.43
C GLU A 70 20.89 -4.12 -16.22
N ILE A 71 21.01 -4.76 -15.05
CA ILE A 71 21.45 -4.11 -13.81
C ILE A 71 22.90 -4.49 -13.60
N THR A 72 23.81 -3.55 -13.85
CA THR A 72 25.22 -3.70 -13.48
C THR A 72 25.42 -3.30 -12.02
N PRO A 73 26.25 -4.05 -11.25
CA PRO A 73 26.63 -3.65 -9.91
C PRO A 73 27.38 -2.31 -9.95
N PRO A 74 27.13 -1.38 -9.02
CA PRO A 74 27.80 -0.08 -8.99
C PRO A 74 29.32 -0.18 -8.82
N ASP A 75 29.81 -1.29 -8.26
CA ASP A 75 31.23 -1.52 -8.02
C ASP A 75 31.98 -2.15 -9.21
N ALA A 76 31.32 -2.34 -10.36
CA ALA A 76 31.92 -2.99 -11.54
C ALA A 76 32.82 -2.07 -12.39
N GLU A 77 32.93 -0.78 -12.06
CA GLU A 77 33.69 0.22 -12.84
C GLU A 77 35.03 0.66 -12.19
N ARG A 78 35.57 -0.11 -11.24
CA ARG A 78 36.90 0.18 -10.63
C ARG A 78 38.05 -0.61 -11.22
#